data_AF-A0A7S1RW08-F1
#
_entry.id   AF-A0A7S1RW08-F1
#
_cell.length_a   1.000
_cell.length_b   1.000
_cell.length_c   1.000
_cell.angle_alpha   90.00
_cell.angle_beta   90.00
_cell.angle_gamma   90.00
#
_symmetry.space_group_name_H-M   'P 1'
#
loop_
_entity.id
_entity.type
_entity.pdbx_description
1 polymer ?
#
loop_
_entity_poly.entity_id
_entity_poly.type
_entity_poly.pdbx_seq_one_letter_code
_entity_poly.pdbx_strand_id
1 'polypeptide(L)'
;MKRPWLAPLALLAHLRADAARSGAAHRPRRLESVALARAELDYAACTETAAKFLEAPVSAADAVERAVDFCAVDARIIDHNYACAHFRQAIERALGLSPEDTTFDSTAFCQATEGYMLDIRGAARVPRTGTGSLLDFKISPLCSRAVAASFAPAEKLDAASVPDFWWTMCMNQDCAHFLPSRTRWCRTQRQPTHSVMVCDAARTYALGEVRSRAADMMSPDEICAMYGAFVRAMGVDVDAYEHVMHEGRVSKVPVPDDKARTLLSAQLVNDASAHYIRDHMSSPIE
;
A
#
# COMPACT_ATOMS: atom_id res chain seq x y z
N MET A 1 -43.24 46.64 43.83
CA MET A 1 -43.14 47.66 42.75
C MET A 1 -42.03 47.24 41.79
N LYS A 2 -42.41 46.76 40.60
CA LYS A 2 -41.51 46.34 39.51
C LYS A 2 -41.57 47.42 38.43
N ARG A 3 -40.43 47.96 37.99
CA ARG A 3 -40.34 48.83 36.80
C ARG A 3 -39.54 48.11 35.70
N PRO A 4 -40.01 48.11 34.44
CA PRO A 4 -39.35 47.46 33.32
C PRO A 4 -38.33 48.42 32.70
N TRP A 5 -37.23 47.88 32.17
CA TRP A 5 -36.33 48.64 31.30
C TRP A 5 -36.24 47.96 29.93
N LEU A 6 -36.58 48.79 28.94
CA LEU A 6 -36.60 48.56 27.52
C LEU A 6 -35.19 48.41 26.96
N ALA A 7 -35.07 47.60 25.92
CA ALA A 7 -33.92 47.54 25.02
C ALA A 7 -33.74 48.86 24.23
N PRO A 8 -32.54 49.09 23.69
CA PRO A 8 -32.41 49.78 22.43
C PRO A 8 -31.73 48.90 21.37
N LEU A 9 -32.46 48.70 20.27
CA LEU A 9 -31.95 48.42 18.93
C LEU A 9 -31.36 49.71 18.36
N ALA A 10 -30.10 49.70 17.94
CA ALA A 10 -29.63 50.60 16.87
C ALA A 10 -28.30 50.11 16.26
N LEU A 11 -28.35 49.96 14.93
CA LEU A 11 -27.33 50.25 13.92
C LEU A 11 -25.88 49.81 14.17
N LEU A 12 -25.36 48.98 13.26
CA LEU A 12 -24.30 49.41 12.35
C LEU A 12 -24.21 48.46 11.15
N ALA A 13 -24.77 48.92 10.04
CA ALA A 13 -24.40 48.50 8.70
C ALA A 13 -23.05 49.14 8.36
N HIS A 14 -22.14 48.34 7.79
CA HIS A 14 -21.12 48.67 6.78
C HIS A 14 -19.90 47.78 6.97
N LEU A 15 -19.69 46.87 6.01
CA LEU A 15 -18.39 46.48 5.45
C LEU A 15 -18.65 45.47 4.32
N ARG A 16 -19.01 45.99 3.15
CA ARG A 16 -18.68 45.38 1.86
C ARG A 16 -17.57 46.24 1.27
N ALA A 17 -16.36 45.70 1.18
CA ALA A 17 -15.34 46.17 0.26
C ALA A 17 -14.29 45.06 0.06
N ASP A 18 -14.17 44.65 -1.20
CA ASP A 18 -12.94 44.20 -1.87
C ASP A 18 -12.20 42.95 -1.40
N ALA A 19 -12.57 41.82 -2.01
CA ALA A 19 -11.64 40.74 -2.33
C ALA A 19 -11.87 40.23 -3.76
N ALA A 20 -11.78 41.14 -4.73
CA ALA A 20 -11.65 40.81 -6.15
C ALA A 20 -10.35 41.43 -6.66
N ARG A 21 -9.23 40.69 -6.58
CA ARG A 21 -8.03 40.78 -7.43
C ARG A 21 -6.87 39.96 -6.85
N SER A 22 -6.77 38.72 -7.29
CA SER A 22 -5.50 38.06 -7.63
C SER A 22 -5.80 36.67 -8.19
N GLY A 23 -6.54 36.63 -9.29
CA GLY A 23 -6.58 35.48 -10.20
C GLY A 23 -5.29 35.43 -11.01
N ALA A 24 -4.15 35.24 -10.34
CA ALA A 24 -2.96 34.76 -11.02
C ALA A 24 -3.12 33.25 -11.12
N ALA A 25 -3.32 32.76 -12.33
CA ALA A 25 -3.45 31.37 -12.69
C ALA A 25 -2.29 30.55 -12.10
N HIS A 26 -2.48 30.02 -10.89
CA HIS A 26 -1.72 28.90 -10.39
C HIS A 26 -2.21 27.68 -11.15
N ARG A 27 -1.75 27.55 -12.41
CA ARG A 27 -1.83 26.29 -13.14
C ARG A 27 -1.18 25.26 -12.22
N PRO A 28 -1.91 24.24 -11.71
CA PRO A 28 -1.28 23.25 -10.87
C PRO A 28 -0.25 22.51 -11.72
N ARG A 29 1.04 22.77 -11.46
CA ARG A 29 2.22 22.02 -11.93
C ARG A 29 2.21 20.52 -11.55
N ARG A 30 1.04 19.99 -11.16
CA ARG A 30 0.89 18.86 -10.26
C ARG A 30 0.05 17.73 -10.82
N LEU A 31 -0.77 18.01 -11.83
CA LEU A 31 -1.21 16.94 -12.72
C LEU A 31 -0.01 16.38 -13.49
N GLU A 32 1.03 17.17 -13.73
CA GLU A 32 2.27 16.70 -14.37
C GLU A 32 3.08 15.72 -13.49
N SER A 33 3.15 15.88 -12.16
CA SER A 33 3.94 14.96 -11.32
C SER A 33 3.28 13.59 -11.11
N VAL A 34 1.94 13.55 -11.05
CA VAL A 34 1.19 12.27 -11.03
C VAL A 34 1.13 11.66 -12.42
N ALA A 35 1.08 12.48 -13.48
CA ALA A 35 1.19 12.00 -14.86
C ALA A 35 2.59 11.45 -15.19
N LEU A 36 3.67 12.04 -14.64
CA LEU A 36 5.04 11.54 -14.76
C LEU A 36 5.25 10.22 -14.00
N ALA A 37 4.64 10.05 -12.83
CA ALA A 37 4.65 8.75 -12.12
C ALA A 37 3.78 7.68 -12.83
N ARG A 38 2.68 8.09 -13.49
CA ARG A 38 1.92 7.21 -14.40
C ARG A 38 2.65 6.87 -15.69
N ALA A 39 3.64 7.68 -16.10
CA ALA A 39 4.49 7.36 -17.24
C ALA A 39 5.53 6.25 -16.93
N GLU A 40 5.71 5.87 -15.67
CA GLU A 40 6.51 4.70 -15.25
C GLU A 40 5.71 3.38 -15.23
N LEU A 41 4.40 3.43 -15.48
CA LEU A 41 3.58 2.21 -15.57
C LEU A 41 3.62 1.68 -17.00
N ASP A 42 4.36 0.59 -17.20
CA ASP A 42 4.38 -0.13 -18.47
C ASP A 42 3.13 -1.00 -18.61
N TYR A 43 1.97 -0.34 -18.67
CA TYR A 43 0.67 -1.00 -18.79
C TYR A 43 0.61 -1.90 -20.03
N ALA A 44 1.35 -1.56 -21.09
CA ALA A 44 1.42 -2.37 -22.30
C ALA A 44 2.11 -3.70 -22.01
N ALA A 45 3.30 -3.68 -21.39
CA ALA A 45 4.01 -4.89 -20.99
C ALA A 45 3.19 -5.74 -20.01
N CYS A 46 2.59 -5.12 -18.99
CA CYS A 46 1.71 -5.85 -18.06
C CYS A 46 0.55 -6.52 -18.80
N THR A 47 -0.14 -5.79 -19.70
CA THR A 47 -1.31 -6.33 -20.40
C THR A 47 -0.92 -7.47 -21.35
N GLU A 48 0.24 -7.35 -22.01
CA GLU A 48 0.80 -8.40 -22.85
C GLU A 48 1.10 -9.67 -22.05
N THR A 49 1.75 -9.54 -20.89
CA THR A 49 1.99 -10.68 -19.98
C THR A 49 0.68 -11.25 -19.43
N ALA A 50 -0.24 -10.39 -18.97
CA ALA A 50 -1.52 -10.80 -18.41
C ALA A 50 -2.41 -11.52 -19.43
N ALA A 51 -2.36 -11.14 -20.71
CA ALA A 51 -3.09 -11.81 -21.78
C ALA A 51 -2.65 -13.27 -21.99
N LYS A 52 -1.45 -13.66 -21.53
CA LYS A 52 -0.97 -15.05 -21.59
C LYS A 52 -1.75 -15.98 -20.62
N PHE A 53 -2.35 -15.43 -19.56
CA PHE A 53 -3.08 -16.22 -18.54
C PHE A 53 -4.53 -15.79 -18.30
N LEU A 54 -4.95 -14.61 -18.78
CA LEU A 54 -6.33 -14.10 -18.73
C LEU A 54 -6.94 -13.99 -20.12
N GLU A 55 -7.34 -15.13 -20.69
CA GLU A 55 -7.97 -15.20 -22.02
C GLU A 55 -9.39 -14.61 -22.08
N ALA A 56 -10.07 -14.53 -20.93
CA ALA A 56 -11.42 -14.01 -20.77
C ALA A 56 -11.56 -13.31 -19.41
N PRO A 57 -12.56 -12.44 -19.21
CA PRO A 57 -12.84 -11.86 -17.90
C PRO A 57 -13.17 -12.96 -16.88
N VAL A 58 -12.51 -12.92 -15.72
CA VAL A 58 -12.68 -13.91 -14.63
C VAL A 58 -12.83 -13.22 -13.28
N SER A 59 -13.22 -13.96 -12.23
CA SER A 59 -13.29 -13.41 -10.87
C SER A 59 -11.90 -13.02 -10.34
N ALA A 60 -11.84 -12.23 -9.26
CA ALA A 60 -10.58 -11.91 -8.59
C ALA A 60 -9.81 -13.17 -8.14
N ALA A 61 -10.52 -14.17 -7.60
CA ALA A 61 -9.92 -15.41 -7.14
C ALA A 61 -9.31 -16.21 -8.30
N ASP A 62 -10.05 -16.37 -9.40
CA ASP A 62 -9.55 -17.05 -10.59
C ASP A 62 -8.38 -16.29 -11.23
N ALA A 63 -8.40 -14.95 -11.20
CA ALA A 63 -7.30 -14.13 -11.73
C ALA A 63 -6.02 -14.32 -10.92
N VAL A 64 -6.12 -14.38 -9.58
CA VAL A 64 -4.99 -14.71 -8.69
C VAL A 64 -4.45 -16.10 -9.02
N GLU A 65 -5.32 -17.10 -9.10
CA GLU A 65 -4.91 -18.49 -9.34
C GLU A 65 -4.17 -18.63 -10.67
N ARG A 66 -4.76 -18.13 -11.76
CA ARG A 66 -4.15 -18.17 -13.11
C ARG A 66 -2.83 -17.40 -13.18
N ALA A 67 -2.73 -16.24 -12.53
CA ALA A 67 -1.50 -15.48 -12.49
C ALA A 67 -0.39 -16.24 -11.75
N VAL A 68 -0.71 -16.87 -10.62
CA VAL A 68 0.27 -17.63 -9.83
C VAL A 68 0.69 -18.90 -10.54
N ASP A 69 -0.24 -19.58 -11.22
CA ASP A 69 0.11 -20.74 -12.03
C ASP A 69 1.03 -20.34 -13.19
N PHE A 70 0.74 -19.22 -13.86
CA PHE A 70 1.63 -18.64 -14.86
C PHE A 70 3.03 -18.35 -14.28
N CYS A 71 3.12 -17.73 -13.10
CA CYS A 71 4.39 -17.53 -12.41
C CYS A 71 5.14 -18.84 -12.16
N ALA A 72 4.44 -19.87 -11.67
CA ALA A 72 5.06 -21.14 -11.33
C ALA A 72 5.61 -21.88 -12.57
N VAL A 73 4.93 -21.77 -13.71
CA VAL A 73 5.29 -22.44 -14.96
C VAL A 73 6.35 -21.66 -15.76
N ASP A 74 6.11 -20.36 -15.99
CA ASP A 74 6.93 -19.56 -16.91
C ASP A 74 8.27 -19.14 -16.29
N ALA A 75 8.29 -18.86 -14.97
CA ALA A 75 9.47 -18.27 -14.36
C ALA A 75 10.64 -19.25 -14.15
N ARG A 76 10.50 -20.55 -14.50
CA ARG A 76 11.57 -21.58 -14.52
C ARG A 76 12.61 -21.41 -13.43
N ILE A 77 12.12 -21.30 -12.20
CA ILE A 77 12.86 -20.55 -11.21
C ILE A 77 13.91 -21.43 -10.52
N ILE A 78 15.11 -21.53 -11.09
CA ILE A 78 16.22 -22.20 -10.41
C ILE A 78 16.72 -21.37 -9.20
N ASP A 79 16.56 -20.03 -9.21
CA ASP A 79 17.18 -19.14 -8.20
C ASP A 79 16.23 -18.22 -7.37
N HIS A 80 14.95 -18.08 -7.74
CA HIS A 80 13.94 -17.20 -7.11
C HIS A 80 12.62 -17.88 -6.69
N ASN A 81 12.65 -19.16 -6.30
CA ASN A 81 11.45 -20.00 -6.09
C ASN A 81 10.38 -19.38 -5.16
N TYR A 82 10.75 -18.40 -4.34
CA TYR A 82 9.88 -17.65 -3.42
C TYR A 82 9.10 -16.50 -4.09
N ALA A 83 9.46 -16.10 -5.31
CA ALA A 83 8.83 -14.99 -6.01
C ALA A 83 7.32 -15.22 -6.20
N CYS A 84 6.89 -16.43 -6.57
CA CYS A 84 5.46 -16.70 -6.82
C CYS A 84 4.59 -16.59 -5.55
N ALA A 85 5.12 -16.89 -4.36
CA ALA A 85 4.39 -16.71 -3.11
C ALA A 85 4.18 -15.23 -2.77
N HIS A 86 5.20 -14.41 -2.99
CA HIS A 86 5.12 -12.95 -2.81
C HIS A 86 4.27 -12.30 -3.90
N PHE A 87 4.38 -12.77 -5.14
CA PHE A 87 3.54 -12.36 -6.26
C PHE A 87 2.06 -12.63 -6.00
N ARG A 88 1.72 -13.83 -5.50
CA ARG A 88 0.37 -14.18 -5.05
C ARG A 88 -0.16 -13.15 -4.05
N GLN A 89 0.60 -12.89 -2.98
CA GLN A 89 0.18 -11.92 -1.95
C GLN A 89 0.00 -10.51 -2.52
N ALA A 90 0.87 -10.09 -3.43
CA ALA A 90 0.81 -8.79 -4.07
C ALA A 90 -0.49 -8.63 -4.89
N ILE A 91 -0.85 -9.65 -5.68
CA ILE A 91 -2.08 -9.65 -6.48
C ILE A 91 -3.32 -9.78 -5.61
N GLU A 92 -3.34 -10.68 -4.63
CA GLU A 92 -4.48 -10.85 -3.71
C GLU A 92 -4.82 -9.52 -3.01
N ARG A 93 -3.80 -8.79 -2.56
CA ARG A 93 -3.99 -7.46 -1.95
C ARG A 93 -4.46 -6.42 -2.95
N ALA A 94 -3.97 -6.44 -4.19
CA ALA A 94 -4.39 -5.50 -5.21
C ALA A 94 -5.85 -5.72 -5.65
N LEU A 95 -6.24 -6.97 -5.88
CA LEU A 95 -7.58 -7.32 -6.37
C LEU A 95 -8.62 -7.34 -5.25
N GLY A 96 -8.23 -7.63 -4.01
CA GLY A 96 -9.12 -7.63 -2.83
C GLY A 96 -9.73 -6.27 -2.48
N LEU A 97 -9.35 -5.21 -3.19
CA LEU A 97 -9.89 -3.85 -3.05
C LEU A 97 -11.09 -3.59 -3.94
N SER A 98 -11.31 -4.47 -4.91
CA SER A 98 -12.44 -4.38 -5.82
C SER A 98 -13.65 -5.10 -5.22
N PRO A 99 -14.88 -4.68 -5.58
CA PRO A 99 -16.10 -5.42 -5.24
C PRO A 99 -16.00 -6.89 -5.64
N GLU A 100 -16.57 -7.79 -4.83
CA GLU A 100 -16.49 -9.25 -5.03
C GLU A 100 -17.07 -9.71 -6.39
N ASP A 101 -18.01 -8.96 -6.97
CA ASP A 101 -18.64 -9.21 -8.27
C ASP A 101 -17.86 -8.64 -9.47
N THR A 102 -16.70 -8.00 -9.21
CA THR A 102 -15.84 -7.48 -10.28
C THR A 102 -15.18 -8.63 -11.03
N THR A 103 -15.24 -8.56 -12.37
CA THR A 103 -14.48 -9.45 -13.24
C THR A 103 -13.30 -8.71 -13.87
N PHE A 104 -12.21 -9.44 -14.11
CA PHE A 104 -10.95 -8.90 -14.59
C PHE A 104 -10.56 -9.57 -15.90
N ASP A 105 -10.49 -8.79 -16.97
CA ASP A 105 -9.66 -9.11 -18.14
C ASP A 105 -8.21 -8.65 -17.89
N SER A 106 -7.32 -8.88 -18.87
CA SER A 106 -5.90 -8.49 -18.77
C SER A 106 -5.71 -6.98 -18.51
N THR A 107 -6.56 -6.13 -19.08
CA THR A 107 -6.46 -4.67 -18.92
C THR A 107 -6.89 -4.24 -17.52
N ALA A 108 -8.05 -4.70 -17.06
CA ALA A 108 -8.57 -4.41 -15.72
C ALA A 108 -7.64 -4.95 -14.63
N PHE A 109 -7.10 -6.16 -14.82
CA PHE A 109 -6.10 -6.77 -13.95
C PHE A 109 -4.86 -5.87 -13.81
N CYS A 110 -4.30 -5.43 -14.94
CA CYS A 110 -3.13 -4.56 -14.94
C CYS A 110 -3.42 -3.17 -14.36
N GLN A 111 -4.59 -2.60 -14.61
CA GLN A 111 -4.99 -1.33 -13.99
C GLN A 111 -5.01 -1.42 -12.46
N ALA A 112 -5.59 -2.49 -11.92
CA ALA A 112 -5.66 -2.71 -10.48
C ALA A 112 -4.27 -2.98 -9.87
N THR A 113 -3.53 -3.91 -10.47
CA THR A 113 -2.25 -4.37 -9.91
C THR A 113 -1.13 -3.33 -10.05
N GLU A 114 -0.96 -2.68 -11.20
CA GLU A 114 0.03 -1.61 -11.38
C GLU A 114 -0.29 -0.39 -10.51
N GLY A 115 -1.58 -0.03 -10.42
CA GLY A 115 -2.03 1.04 -9.54
C GLY A 115 -1.68 0.77 -8.08
N TYR A 116 -1.90 -0.46 -7.63
CA TYR A 116 -1.52 -0.90 -6.30
C TYR A 116 -0.01 -0.86 -6.08
N MET A 117 0.81 -1.39 -7.00
CA MET A 117 2.27 -1.38 -6.85
C MET A 117 2.83 0.03 -6.81
N LEU A 118 2.32 0.94 -7.66
CA LEU A 118 2.71 2.35 -7.65
C LEU A 118 2.43 3.00 -6.28
N ASP A 119 1.27 2.73 -5.71
CA ASP A 119 0.88 3.22 -4.40
C ASP A 119 1.79 2.66 -3.28
N ILE A 120 2.05 1.35 -3.30
CA ILE A 120 2.87 0.66 -2.30
C ILE A 120 4.33 1.09 -2.33
N ARG A 121 4.88 1.53 -3.48
CA ARG A 121 6.18 2.22 -3.55
C ARG A 121 6.24 3.47 -2.66
N GLY A 122 5.09 4.03 -2.27
CA GLY A 122 4.96 5.09 -1.28
C GLY A 122 5.19 4.68 0.19
N ALA A 123 5.26 3.38 0.51
CA ALA A 123 5.37 2.90 1.90
C ALA A 123 6.63 3.41 2.62
N ALA A 124 7.75 3.55 1.91
CA ALA A 124 8.99 4.10 2.49
C ALA A 124 8.93 5.62 2.76
N ARG A 125 7.86 6.31 2.37
CA ARG A 125 7.75 7.78 2.42
C ARG A 125 6.91 8.32 3.58
N VAL A 126 6.44 7.45 4.48
CA VAL A 126 5.68 7.91 5.67
C VAL A 126 6.58 8.77 6.57
N PRO A 127 6.18 10.03 6.86
CA PRO A 127 7.03 10.97 7.58
C PRO A 127 7.42 10.47 8.97
N ARG A 128 8.66 10.78 9.38
CA ARG A 128 9.23 10.46 10.71
C ARG A 128 9.35 8.97 11.02
N THR A 129 8.93 8.07 10.13
CA THR A 129 9.02 6.63 10.33
C THR A 129 10.35 6.06 9.85
N GLY A 130 10.83 6.48 8.67
CA GLY A 130 12.11 6.02 8.14
C GLY A 130 12.54 6.71 6.85
N THR A 131 13.60 6.18 6.25
CA THR A 131 14.22 6.68 5.01
C THR A 131 14.80 5.51 4.21
N GLY A 132 14.88 5.66 2.88
CA GLY A 132 15.47 4.67 1.98
C GLY A 132 14.50 4.23 0.88
N SER A 133 14.92 3.25 0.09
CA SER A 133 14.04 2.49 -0.80
C SER A 133 13.24 1.46 0.00
N LEU A 134 12.31 0.72 -0.64
CA LEU A 134 11.57 -0.35 0.04
C LEU A 134 12.52 -1.46 0.57
N LEU A 135 13.50 -1.87 -0.24
CA LEU A 135 14.44 -2.94 0.12
C LEU A 135 15.56 -2.48 1.07
N ASP A 136 15.98 -1.22 0.99
CA ASP A 136 17.03 -0.64 1.86
C ASP A 136 16.45 0.26 2.96
N PHE A 137 15.20 0.02 3.36
CA PHE A 137 14.50 0.88 4.30
C PHE A 137 15.12 0.83 5.70
N LYS A 138 15.40 2.02 6.26
CA LYS A 138 15.93 2.19 7.62
C LYS A 138 14.94 2.98 8.46
N ILE A 139 14.60 2.45 9.63
CA ILE A 139 13.78 3.14 10.62
C ILE A 139 14.51 4.39 11.11
N SER A 140 13.77 5.49 11.16
CA SER A 140 14.27 6.77 11.65
C SER A 140 14.40 6.71 13.17
N PRO A 141 15.46 7.28 13.77
CA PRO A 141 15.55 7.47 15.21
C PRO A 141 14.40 8.31 15.79
N LEU A 142 13.67 9.06 14.95
CA LEU A 142 12.50 9.84 15.36
C LEU A 142 11.21 9.02 15.46
N CYS A 143 11.19 7.80 14.92
CA CYS A 143 9.98 6.97 14.89
C CYS A 143 9.50 6.67 16.30
N SER A 144 10.36 6.11 17.16
CA SER A 144 9.98 5.69 18.51
C SER A 144 9.50 6.87 19.36
N ARG A 145 10.12 8.05 19.19
CA ARG A 145 9.67 9.27 19.85
C ARG A 145 8.29 9.74 19.37
N ALA A 146 8.01 9.63 18.07
CA ALA A 146 6.71 9.98 17.52
C ALA A 146 5.62 9.00 17.98
N VAL A 147 5.92 7.69 17.95
CA VAL A 147 5.03 6.64 18.43
C VAL A 147 4.72 6.80 19.92
N ALA A 148 5.74 6.97 20.77
CA ALA A 148 5.57 7.18 22.20
C ALA A 148 4.71 8.42 22.52
N ALA A 149 4.90 9.51 21.77
CA ALA A 149 4.13 10.74 21.97
C ALA A 149 2.64 10.57 21.63
N SER A 150 2.26 9.62 20.78
CA SER A 150 0.89 9.43 20.31
C SER A 150 -0.02 8.72 21.32
N PHE A 151 0.53 7.99 22.28
CA PHE A 151 -0.25 7.29 23.32
C PHE A 151 0.16 7.66 24.75
N ALA A 152 0.92 8.75 24.93
CA ALA A 152 1.21 9.29 26.24
C ALA A 152 -0.09 9.60 27.03
N PRO A 153 -0.15 9.34 28.35
CA PRO A 153 0.98 9.00 29.23
C PRO A 153 1.35 7.51 29.28
N ALA A 154 0.71 6.64 28.50
CA ALA A 154 1.10 5.23 28.46
C ALA A 154 2.51 5.08 27.85
N GLU A 155 3.26 4.09 28.33
CA GLU A 155 4.61 3.77 27.82
C GLU A 155 4.59 2.67 26.75
N LYS A 156 3.52 1.88 26.71
CA LYS A 156 3.30 0.77 25.79
C LYS A 156 1.88 0.78 25.27
N LEU A 157 1.68 0.16 24.11
CA LEU A 157 0.38 -0.03 23.49
C LEU A 157 0.03 -1.51 23.45
N ASP A 158 -1.23 -1.84 23.72
CA ASP A 158 -1.74 -3.20 23.53
C ASP A 158 -1.53 -3.64 22.06
N ALA A 159 -1.00 -4.85 21.84
CA ALA A 159 -0.73 -5.37 20.51
C ALA A 159 -1.98 -5.35 19.60
N ALA A 160 -3.17 -5.63 20.14
CA ALA A 160 -4.42 -5.57 19.38
C ALA A 160 -4.78 -4.16 18.90
N SER A 161 -4.24 -3.12 19.54
CA SER A 161 -4.45 -1.70 19.14
C SER A 161 -3.43 -1.19 18.12
N VAL A 162 -2.33 -1.92 17.87
CA VAL A 162 -1.26 -1.52 16.95
C VAL A 162 -1.72 -1.34 15.49
N PRO A 163 -2.63 -2.18 14.93
CA PRO A 163 -3.12 -1.98 13.57
C PRO A 163 -3.82 -0.62 13.39
N ASP A 164 -4.76 -0.30 14.28
CA ASP A 164 -5.52 0.95 14.23
C ASP A 164 -4.65 2.17 14.56
N PHE A 165 -3.63 1.98 15.41
CA PHE A 165 -2.59 2.96 15.61
C PHE A 165 -1.86 3.29 14.30
N TRP A 166 -1.39 2.29 13.54
CA TRP A 166 -0.67 2.53 12.29
C TRP A 166 -1.54 3.18 11.23
N TRP A 167 -2.80 2.74 11.09
CA TRP A 167 -3.78 3.40 10.24
C TRP A 167 -3.91 4.89 10.58
N THR A 168 -4.16 5.19 11.86
CA THR A 168 -4.35 6.57 12.34
C THR A 168 -3.08 7.39 12.18
N MET A 169 -1.92 6.82 12.52
CA MET A 169 -0.63 7.50 12.42
C MET A 169 -0.34 7.84 10.96
N CYS A 170 -0.48 6.87 10.06
CA CYS A 170 -0.27 7.01 8.61
C CYS A 170 -1.18 8.11 8.03
N MET A 171 -2.50 8.00 8.23
CA MET A 171 -3.49 8.94 7.70
C MET A 171 -3.32 10.37 8.23
N ASN A 172 -2.70 10.57 9.39
CA ASN A 172 -2.63 11.88 10.08
C ASN A 172 -1.22 12.52 10.09
N GLN A 173 -0.18 11.94 9.48
CA GLN A 173 1.19 12.50 9.53
C GLN A 173 1.33 13.88 8.86
N ASP A 174 0.57 14.15 7.80
CA ASP A 174 0.68 15.37 6.99
C ASP A 174 -0.54 16.29 7.10
N CYS A 175 -1.34 16.07 8.17
CA CYS A 175 -2.45 16.92 8.56
C CYS A 175 -3.68 16.70 7.64
N ALA A 176 -4.46 15.68 8.03
CA ALA A 176 -5.47 14.97 7.24
C ALA A 176 -6.34 15.88 6.36
N HIS A 177 -6.31 15.61 5.05
CA HIS A 177 -7.36 16.04 4.15
C HIS A 177 -8.69 15.45 4.66
N PHE A 178 -9.48 16.28 5.36
CA PHE A 178 -10.86 16.04 5.82
C PHE A 178 -11.11 15.10 7.02
N LEU A 179 -10.80 15.54 8.25
CA LEU A 179 -11.62 15.16 9.42
C LEU A 179 -11.97 16.40 10.28
N PRO A 180 -13.24 16.58 10.68
CA PRO A 180 -13.72 17.75 11.42
C PRO A 180 -13.38 17.65 12.92
N SER A 181 -12.09 17.52 13.25
CA SER A 181 -11.62 17.82 14.60
C SER A 181 -11.58 19.33 14.77
N ARG A 182 -12.59 19.88 15.45
CA ARG A 182 -12.92 21.32 15.54
C ARG A 182 -11.83 22.21 16.17
N THR A 183 -10.62 21.74 16.46
CA THR A 183 -9.65 22.48 17.30
C THR A 183 -8.20 22.56 16.81
N ARG A 184 -7.77 21.86 15.75
CA ARG A 184 -6.43 22.07 15.17
C ARG A 184 -6.44 22.13 13.65
N TRP A 185 -6.50 23.36 13.15
CA TRP A 185 -6.34 23.66 11.74
C TRP A 185 -4.89 23.45 11.32
N CYS A 186 -4.69 22.58 10.35
CA CYS A 186 -3.42 22.37 9.69
C CYS A 186 -2.99 23.66 8.98
N ARG A 187 -1.86 24.24 9.39
CA ARG A 187 -1.36 25.52 8.86
C ARG A 187 -0.70 25.39 7.48
N THR A 188 -0.48 24.18 6.99
CA THR A 188 0.23 23.91 5.74
C THR A 188 -0.54 22.93 4.89
N GLN A 189 -0.95 23.35 3.68
CA GLN A 189 -1.50 22.47 2.67
C GLN A 189 -0.36 21.68 2.03
N ARG A 190 -0.17 20.42 2.45
CA ARG A 190 0.77 19.48 1.83
C ARG A 190 -0.02 18.35 1.18
N GLN A 191 0.49 17.79 0.07
CA GLN A 191 -0.08 16.51 -0.40
C GLN A 191 0.40 15.42 0.55
N PRO A 192 -0.41 14.37 0.74
CA PRO A 192 0.06 13.19 1.43
C PRO A 192 1.25 12.61 0.64
N THR A 193 2.23 12.12 1.38
CA THR A 193 3.48 11.51 0.87
C THR A 193 3.29 10.06 0.41
N HIS A 194 2.13 9.50 0.70
CA HIS A 194 1.70 8.12 0.46
C HIS A 194 0.18 8.10 0.25
N SER A 195 -0.38 7.03 -0.31
CA SER A 195 -1.83 6.90 -0.51
C SER A 195 -2.53 6.23 0.68
N VAL A 196 -3.87 6.27 0.70
CA VAL A 196 -4.68 5.52 1.68
C VAL A 196 -4.39 4.02 1.62
N MET A 197 -3.98 3.52 0.44
CA MET A 197 -3.63 2.12 0.22
C MET A 197 -2.43 1.69 1.06
N VAL A 198 -1.43 2.56 1.20
CA VAL A 198 -0.27 2.30 2.06
C VAL A 198 -0.70 2.16 3.52
N CYS A 199 -1.62 3.01 3.97
CA CYS A 199 -2.11 2.96 5.35
C CYS A 199 -2.92 1.70 5.63
N ASP A 200 -3.76 1.28 4.67
CA ASP A 200 -4.53 0.04 4.80
C ASP A 200 -3.60 -1.18 4.79
N ALA A 201 -2.63 -1.21 3.88
CA ALA A 201 -1.64 -2.29 3.81
C ALA A 201 -0.82 -2.40 5.10
N ALA A 202 -0.43 -1.27 5.71
CA ALA A 202 0.26 -1.25 6.99
C ALA A 202 -0.63 -1.78 8.13
N ARG A 203 -1.91 -1.39 8.17
CA ARG A 203 -2.89 -1.90 9.14
C ARG A 203 -3.08 -3.40 9.01
N THR A 204 -3.31 -3.89 7.79
CA THR A 204 -3.52 -5.32 7.50
C THR A 204 -2.28 -6.15 7.83
N TYR A 205 -1.08 -5.64 7.51
CA TYR A 205 0.18 -6.28 7.91
C TYR A 205 0.31 -6.37 9.44
N ALA A 206 0.11 -5.24 10.14
CA ALA A 206 0.15 -5.20 11.60
C ALA A 206 -0.87 -6.17 12.22
N LEU A 207 -2.09 -6.25 11.66
CA LEU A 207 -3.11 -7.19 12.11
C LEU A 207 -2.64 -8.64 12.01
N GLY A 208 -1.96 -9.01 10.93
CA GLY A 208 -1.35 -10.34 10.76
C GLY A 208 -0.30 -10.64 11.83
N GLU A 209 0.62 -9.71 12.06
CA GLU A 209 1.71 -9.87 13.02
C GLU A 209 1.22 -9.99 14.47
N VAL A 210 0.25 -9.16 14.87
CA VAL A 210 -0.22 -9.11 16.27
C VAL A 210 -1.18 -10.24 16.64
N ARG A 211 -1.76 -10.96 15.66
CA ARG A 211 -2.63 -12.12 15.94
C ARG A 211 -1.96 -13.17 16.82
N SER A 212 -0.65 -13.35 16.67
CA SER A 212 0.16 -14.27 17.48
C SER A 212 0.58 -13.71 18.85
N ARG A 213 0.27 -12.42 19.11
CA ARG A 213 0.77 -11.61 20.24
C ARG A 213 -0.33 -10.81 20.93
N ALA A 214 -1.60 -11.20 20.78
CA ALA A 214 -2.74 -10.35 21.14
C ALA A 214 -2.82 -9.96 22.64
N ALA A 215 -2.11 -10.64 23.53
CA ALA A 215 -2.05 -10.30 24.96
C ALA A 215 -0.81 -9.46 25.35
N ASP A 216 0.08 -9.16 24.40
CA ASP A 216 1.35 -8.50 24.65
C ASP A 216 1.20 -6.97 24.63
N MET A 217 2.00 -6.30 25.46
CA MET A 217 2.16 -4.85 25.43
C MET A 217 3.41 -4.49 24.62
N MET A 218 3.24 -3.77 23.52
CA MET A 218 4.30 -3.39 22.60
C MET A 218 4.87 -2.02 22.94
N SER A 219 6.21 -1.95 23.00
CA SER A 219 6.96 -0.71 23.14
C SER A 219 7.00 0.11 21.84
N PRO A 220 7.30 1.41 21.90
CA PRO A 220 7.47 2.24 20.70
C PRO A 220 8.49 1.68 19.70
N ASP A 221 9.59 1.10 20.18
CA ASP A 221 10.63 0.52 19.32
C ASP A 221 10.12 -0.72 18.58
N GLU A 222 9.36 -1.60 19.24
CA GLU A 222 8.77 -2.78 18.61
C GLU A 222 7.73 -2.39 17.55
N ILE A 223 6.90 -1.38 17.84
CA ILE A 223 5.91 -0.85 16.89
C ILE A 223 6.63 -0.28 15.66
N CYS A 224 7.70 0.50 15.84
CA CYS A 224 8.53 1.01 14.74
C CYS A 224 9.22 -0.11 13.96
N ALA A 225 9.76 -1.12 14.64
CA ALA A 225 10.40 -2.27 13.99
C ALA A 225 9.41 -3.05 13.12
N MET A 226 8.16 -3.22 13.57
CA MET A 226 7.08 -3.82 12.80
C MET A 226 6.81 -3.04 11.50
N TYR A 227 6.77 -1.71 11.55
CA TYR A 227 6.63 -0.92 10.32
C TYR A 227 7.83 -1.08 9.38
N GLY A 228 9.04 -1.21 9.92
CA GLY A 228 10.22 -1.50 9.13
C GLY A 228 10.13 -2.85 8.43
N ALA A 229 9.57 -3.86 9.09
CA ALA A 229 9.30 -5.17 8.51
C ALA A 229 8.22 -5.10 7.42
N PHE A 230 7.14 -4.33 7.64
CA PHE A 230 6.12 -4.04 6.65
C PHE A 230 6.73 -3.46 5.36
N VAL A 231 7.53 -2.37 5.45
CA VAL A 231 8.09 -1.71 4.26
C VAL A 231 8.98 -2.67 3.46
N ARG A 232 9.78 -3.49 4.15
CA ARG A 232 10.63 -4.49 3.48
C ARG A 232 9.80 -5.60 2.83
N ALA A 233 8.75 -6.08 3.50
CA ALA A 233 7.84 -7.09 2.94
C ALA A 233 7.18 -6.57 1.66
N MET A 234 6.68 -5.33 1.69
CA MET A 234 6.14 -4.66 0.50
C MET A 234 7.18 -4.48 -0.61
N GLY A 235 8.46 -4.27 -0.25
CA GLY A 235 9.56 -4.25 -1.21
C GLY A 235 9.73 -5.58 -1.94
N VAL A 236 9.65 -6.70 -1.22
CA VAL A 236 9.73 -8.04 -1.82
C VAL A 236 8.50 -8.32 -2.69
N ASP A 237 7.31 -7.90 -2.26
CA ASP A 237 6.07 -8.10 -3.04
C ASP A 237 6.10 -7.31 -4.36
N VAL A 238 6.54 -6.04 -4.33
CA VAL A 238 6.70 -5.20 -5.54
C VAL A 238 7.75 -5.79 -6.47
N ASP A 239 8.89 -6.22 -5.95
CA ASP A 239 9.97 -6.79 -6.75
C ASP A 239 9.58 -8.14 -7.37
N ALA A 240 8.85 -8.98 -6.64
CA ALA A 240 8.28 -10.22 -7.16
C ALA A 240 7.25 -9.95 -8.27
N TYR A 241 6.40 -8.93 -8.11
CA TYR A 241 5.46 -8.52 -9.15
C TYR A 241 6.18 -8.02 -10.40
N GLU A 242 7.17 -7.14 -10.25
CA GLU A 242 7.94 -6.62 -11.37
C GLU A 242 8.71 -7.73 -12.10
N HIS A 243 9.22 -8.71 -11.37
CA HIS A 243 9.89 -9.87 -11.94
C HIS A 243 8.96 -10.67 -12.87
N VAL A 244 7.74 -10.98 -12.42
CA VAL A 244 6.79 -11.80 -13.18
C VAL A 244 6.14 -11.00 -14.32
N MET A 245 5.68 -9.78 -14.05
CA MET A 245 4.88 -9.03 -15.03
C MET A 245 5.72 -8.30 -16.07
N HIS A 246 6.98 -7.95 -15.77
CA HIS A 246 7.84 -7.11 -16.61
C HIS A 246 9.15 -7.77 -17.04
N GLU A 247 9.26 -9.10 -16.96
CA GLU A 247 10.36 -9.92 -17.49
C GLU A 247 11.77 -9.34 -17.23
N GLY A 248 12.16 -9.24 -15.95
CA GLY A 248 13.58 -9.08 -15.59
C GLY A 248 14.14 -7.65 -15.59
N ARG A 249 13.31 -6.60 -15.52
CA ARG A 249 13.81 -5.22 -15.29
C ARG A 249 14.47 -5.02 -13.91
N VAL A 250 14.31 -5.95 -12.96
CA VAL A 250 14.95 -5.90 -11.65
C VAL A 250 15.69 -7.19 -11.34
N SER A 251 16.98 -7.05 -10.99
CA SER A 251 17.95 -8.15 -10.92
C SER A 251 18.22 -8.67 -9.51
N LYS A 252 17.43 -8.31 -8.49
CA LYS A 252 17.73 -8.63 -7.08
C LYS A 252 16.51 -8.78 -6.21
N VAL A 253 15.78 -9.88 -6.39
CA VAL A 253 14.94 -10.38 -5.30
C VAL A 253 15.86 -10.99 -4.25
N PRO A 254 15.86 -10.54 -2.97
CA PRO A 254 16.69 -11.16 -1.94
C PRO A 254 16.19 -12.58 -1.64
N VAL A 255 17.07 -13.57 -1.73
CA VAL A 255 16.74 -14.97 -1.40
C VAL A 255 16.60 -15.09 0.12
N PRO A 256 15.45 -15.56 0.65
CA PRO A 256 15.31 -15.84 2.07
C PRO A 256 16.14 -17.07 2.48
N ASP A 257 16.80 -17.05 3.65
CA ASP A 257 17.65 -18.14 4.16
C ASP A 257 16.88 -19.39 4.70
N ASP A 258 15.55 -19.45 4.54
CA ASP A 258 14.67 -20.40 5.26
C ASP A 258 14.20 -21.59 4.40
N LYS A 259 14.51 -22.82 4.86
CA LYS A 259 14.18 -24.10 4.21
C LYS A 259 12.68 -24.43 4.14
N ALA A 260 11.87 -23.92 5.07
CA ALA A 260 10.42 -24.16 5.04
C ALA A 260 9.75 -23.52 3.81
N ARG A 261 10.37 -22.48 3.24
CA ARG A 261 9.84 -21.74 2.09
C ARG A 261 10.11 -22.43 0.76
N THR A 262 11.22 -23.17 0.64
CA THR A 262 11.50 -23.99 -0.56
C THR A 262 10.43 -25.05 -0.80
N LEU A 263 9.83 -25.58 0.28
CA LEU A 263 8.72 -26.55 0.20
C LEU A 263 7.44 -25.93 -0.40
N LEU A 264 7.12 -24.68 -0.05
CA LEU A 264 5.94 -23.98 -0.59
C LEU A 264 6.04 -23.77 -2.10
N SER A 265 7.24 -23.48 -2.61
CA SER A 265 7.47 -23.31 -4.04
C SER A 265 7.25 -24.60 -4.83
N ALA A 266 7.73 -25.73 -4.30
CA ALA A 266 7.49 -27.04 -4.91
C ALA A 266 5.99 -27.41 -4.90
N GLN A 267 5.26 -27.03 -3.86
CA GLN A 267 3.79 -27.20 -3.82
C GLN A 267 3.11 -26.37 -4.93
N LEU A 268 3.48 -25.10 -5.10
CA LEU A 268 2.91 -24.25 -6.14
C LEU A 268 3.12 -24.78 -7.56
N VAL A 269 4.32 -25.32 -7.87
CA VAL A 269 4.59 -25.93 -9.17
C VAL A 269 3.75 -27.19 -9.40
N ASN A 270 3.58 -28.01 -8.36
CA ASN A 270 2.74 -29.21 -8.43
C ASN A 270 1.26 -28.85 -8.59
N ASP A 271 0.77 -27.83 -7.89
CA ASP A 271 -0.60 -27.34 -8.00
C ASP A 271 -0.87 -26.77 -9.40
N ALA A 272 0.04 -25.95 -9.94
CA ALA A 272 -0.06 -25.44 -11.31
C ALA A 272 -0.07 -26.57 -12.36
N SER A 273 0.73 -27.63 -12.13
CA SER A 273 0.74 -28.82 -12.97
C SER A 273 -0.58 -29.59 -12.91
N ALA A 274 -1.23 -29.64 -11.74
CA ALA A 274 -2.53 -30.26 -11.56
C ALA A 274 -3.66 -29.52 -12.30
N HIS A 275 -3.48 -28.23 -12.59
CA HIS A 275 -4.40 -27.41 -13.38
C HIS A 275 -4.22 -27.55 -14.90
N TYR A 276 -3.43 -28.53 -15.37
CA TYR A 276 -3.15 -28.81 -16.78
C TYR A 276 -2.45 -27.68 -17.54
N ILE A 277 -1.82 -26.73 -16.86
CA ILE A 277 -1.04 -25.67 -17.49
C ILE A 277 0.30 -26.30 -17.89
N ARG A 278 0.38 -26.68 -19.17
CA ARG A 278 1.61 -27.19 -19.77
C ARG A 278 2.57 -26.03 -19.97
N ASP A 279 3.82 -26.20 -19.53
CA ASP A 279 4.92 -25.33 -19.93
C ASP A 279 4.85 -25.12 -21.45
N HIS A 280 4.97 -23.88 -21.92
CA HIS A 280 4.87 -23.50 -23.33
C HIS A 280 5.88 -24.24 -24.22
N MET A 281 6.79 -25.02 -23.63
CA MET A 281 7.75 -25.89 -24.29
C MET A 281 7.37 -27.38 -24.42
N SER A 282 6.14 -27.80 -24.10
CA SER A 282 5.65 -29.18 -24.34
C SER A 282 6.56 -30.30 -23.80
N SER A 283 7.35 -29.99 -22.77
CA SER A 283 8.23 -30.94 -22.09
C SER A 283 7.63 -31.24 -20.70
N PRO A 284 7.62 -32.50 -20.24
CA PRO A 284 7.24 -32.80 -18.87
C PRO A 284 8.16 -32.07 -17.91
N ILE A 285 7.61 -31.56 -16.80
CA ILE A 285 8.41 -31.04 -15.69
C ILE A 285 9.02 -32.27 -15.00
N GLU A 286 10.35 -32.42 -15.09
CA GLU A 286 11.15 -33.40 -14.33
C GLU A 286 11.72 -32.77 -13.05
#